data_AF-D6TSP2-F1
#
_entry.id   AF-D6TSP2-F1
#
_cell.length_a   1.000
_cell.length_b   1.000
_cell.length_c   1.000
_cell.angle_alpha   90.00
_cell.angle_beta   90.00
_cell.angle_gamma   90.00
#
_symmetry.space_group_name_H-M   'P 1'
#
loop_
_entity.id
_entity.type
_entity.pdbx_description
1 polymer ?
#
loop_
_entity_poly.entity_id
_entity_poly.type
_entity_poly.pdbx_seq_one_letter_code
_entity_poly.pdbx_strand_id
1 'polypeptide(L)'
;MKLTQHPEYQRVYIANEEAFHLCEQAIILWRARNEPISVPAYGLTWTYESAREFVRELSALFQEYNHVLWNGFNYCRQCGGQCCVADASNVQPFDLLAITLLDQSAPVLPENISASERQCIYLVNRQCSWPAEWRTIKCWSFYCLGTGPWRPGALISELRGEITCELQQLVRTRLPLPLQRYETIQGLALADALDDPVAFSEAIHNALFEIFVDPLNEVYPIIDLQLGNNNSNTPSEPRGALTTSLLLDDQVATFIAEAVEEACETPPVVPAELTISVEQLLQDLEALQWIIEGHPSHESQLLHEMYLHYANAPAPAPGYPPSIWYRMRDYLSKM
;
A
#
# COMPACT_ATOMS: atom_id res chain seq x y z
N MET A 1 16.17 16.04 5.80
CA MET A 1 15.55 17.01 4.87
C MET A 1 14.64 17.94 5.68
N LYS A 2 14.37 19.17 5.24
CA LYS A 2 13.29 19.96 5.87
C LYS A 2 11.95 19.31 5.56
N LEU A 3 11.07 19.20 6.56
CA LEU A 3 9.74 18.61 6.41
C LEU A 3 8.94 19.27 5.27
N THR A 4 9.03 20.60 5.15
CA THR A 4 8.35 21.38 4.11
C THR A 4 8.81 21.11 2.68
N GLN A 5 9.94 20.44 2.50
CA GLN A 5 10.49 20.06 1.19
C GLN A 5 10.06 18.66 0.75
N HIS A 6 9.46 17.88 1.65
CA HIS A 6 9.01 16.54 1.32
C HIS A 6 7.82 16.58 0.35
N PRO A 7 7.77 15.72 -0.70
CA PRO A 7 6.69 15.74 -1.70
C PRO A 7 5.30 15.48 -1.11
N GLU A 8 5.22 14.78 0.02
CA GLU A 8 3.96 14.50 0.73
C GLU A 8 3.53 15.60 1.70
N TYR A 9 4.35 16.63 1.94
CA TYR A 9 4.10 17.59 3.02
C TYR A 9 2.73 18.27 2.91
N GLN A 10 2.41 18.84 1.75
CA GLN A 10 1.14 19.55 1.54
C GLN A 10 -0.04 18.58 1.43
N ARG A 11 0.08 17.61 0.52
CA ARG A 11 -1.05 16.75 0.12
C ARG A 11 -1.39 15.64 1.13
N VAL A 12 -0.43 15.24 1.98
CA VAL A 12 -0.64 14.21 3.01
C VAL A 12 -0.58 14.85 4.39
N TYR A 13 0.57 15.42 4.78
CA TYR A 13 0.77 15.79 6.18
C TYR A 13 -0.15 16.92 6.66
N ILE A 14 -0.21 18.04 5.92
CA ILE A 14 -1.12 19.15 6.26
C ILE A 14 -2.58 18.75 6.12
N ALA A 15 -2.94 18.05 5.04
CA ALA A 15 -4.32 17.58 4.83
C ALA A 15 -4.80 16.67 5.98
N ASN A 16 -3.93 15.80 6.49
CA ASN A 16 -4.24 14.93 7.61
C ASN A 16 -4.39 15.67 8.94
N GLU A 17 -3.63 16.74 9.17
CA GLU A 17 -3.75 17.56 10.38
C GLU A 17 -5.14 18.23 10.44
N GLU A 18 -5.59 18.81 9.33
CA GLU A 18 -6.92 19.43 9.23
C GLU A 18 -8.04 18.38 9.42
N ALA A 19 -7.94 17.25 8.70
CA ALA A 19 -8.92 16.16 8.80
C ALA A 19 -8.95 15.53 10.21
N PHE A 20 -7.80 15.43 10.88
CA PHE A 20 -7.71 14.90 12.24
C PHE A 20 -8.50 15.78 13.22
N HIS A 21 -8.38 17.10 13.14
CA HIS A 21 -9.14 18.01 14.01
C HIS A 21 -10.66 17.90 13.82
N LEU A 22 -11.13 17.61 12.60
CA LEU A 22 -12.55 17.37 12.34
C LEU A 22 -13.00 16.03 12.95
N CYS A 23 -12.23 14.96 12.73
CA CYS A 23 -12.49 13.64 13.32
C CYS A 23 -12.50 13.70 14.86
N GLU A 24 -11.54 14.41 15.44
CA GLU A 24 -11.43 14.62 16.89
C GLU A 24 -12.69 15.27 17.46
N GLN A 25 -13.15 16.37 16.85
CA GLN A 25 -14.35 17.07 17.28
C GLN A 25 -15.60 16.18 17.18
N ALA A 26 -15.75 15.42 16.10
CA ALA A 26 -16.88 14.52 15.93
C ALA A 26 -16.93 13.42 16.98
N ILE A 27 -15.79 12.77 17.27
CA ILE A 27 -15.73 11.74 18.31
C ILE A 27 -15.99 12.33 19.71
N ILE A 28 -15.47 13.53 20.02
CA ILE A 28 -15.74 14.23 21.28
C ILE A 28 -17.24 14.51 21.42
N LEU A 29 -17.86 15.05 20.38
CA LEU A 29 -19.30 15.34 20.36
C LEU A 29 -20.13 14.05 20.50
N TRP A 30 -19.77 13.01 19.76
CA TRP A 30 -20.45 11.73 19.80
C TRP A 30 -20.34 11.06 21.16
N ARG A 31 -19.14 11.06 21.77
CA ARG A 31 -18.91 10.57 23.14
C ARG A 31 -19.74 11.34 24.15
N ALA A 32 -19.85 12.67 24.01
CA ALA A 32 -20.62 13.50 24.92
C ALA A 32 -22.14 13.27 24.81
N ARG A 33 -22.66 13.06 23.59
CA ARG A 33 -24.09 12.81 23.35
C ARG A 33 -24.49 11.36 23.61
N ASN A 34 -23.56 10.42 23.43
CA ASN A 34 -23.75 8.98 23.55
C ASN A 34 -24.96 8.47 22.74
N GLU A 35 -25.19 9.08 21.57
CA GLU A 35 -26.29 8.73 20.67
C GLU A 35 -25.92 7.50 19.83
N PRO A 36 -26.79 6.47 19.73
CA PRO A 36 -26.54 5.35 18.85
C PRO A 36 -26.71 5.75 17.38
N ILE A 37 -25.80 5.31 16.52
CA ILE A 37 -25.85 5.49 15.06
C ILE A 37 -26.28 4.16 14.44
N SER A 38 -27.45 4.14 13.79
CA SER A 38 -27.98 2.92 13.18
C SER A 38 -27.52 2.79 11.74
N VAL A 39 -27.11 1.58 11.35
CA VAL A 39 -26.75 1.23 9.97
C VAL A 39 -27.61 0.04 9.52
N PRO A 40 -28.89 0.28 9.13
CA PRO A 40 -29.87 -0.78 8.95
C PRO A 40 -29.50 -1.78 7.86
N ALA A 41 -28.83 -1.31 6.79
CA ALA A 41 -28.35 -2.16 5.69
C ALA A 41 -27.48 -3.32 6.20
N TYR A 42 -26.72 -3.09 7.28
CA TYR A 42 -25.84 -4.08 7.91
C TYR A 42 -26.35 -4.65 9.24
N GLY A 43 -27.56 -4.24 9.64
CA GLY A 43 -28.11 -4.54 10.96
C GLY A 43 -27.22 -4.09 12.11
N LEU A 44 -26.36 -3.09 11.89
CA LEU A 44 -25.40 -2.58 12.86
C LEU A 44 -25.98 -1.38 13.62
N THR A 45 -25.51 -1.21 14.85
CA THR A 45 -25.75 -0.01 15.65
C THR A 45 -24.46 0.34 16.38
N TRP A 46 -23.93 1.52 16.10
CA TRP A 46 -22.72 2.02 16.74
C TRP A 46 -23.06 2.89 17.94
N THR A 47 -22.54 2.51 19.09
CA THR A 47 -22.27 3.41 20.21
C THR A 47 -20.78 3.73 20.24
N TYR A 48 -20.40 4.81 20.94
CA TYR A 48 -19.00 5.17 21.16
C TYR A 48 -18.17 3.97 21.68
N GLU A 49 -18.68 3.26 22.69
CA GLU A 49 -17.97 2.11 23.26
C GLU A 49 -17.88 0.92 22.28
N SER A 50 -18.95 0.62 21.53
CA SER A 50 -18.89 -0.47 20.54
C SER A 50 -17.94 -0.16 19.37
N ALA A 51 -17.84 1.11 18.97
CA ALA A 51 -16.92 1.56 17.93
C ALA A 51 -15.47 1.46 18.41
N ARG A 52 -15.21 1.89 19.64
CA ARG A 52 -13.91 1.76 20.28
C ARG A 52 -13.47 0.30 20.39
N GLU A 53 -14.39 -0.58 20.79
CA GLU A 53 -14.09 -2.01 20.87
C GLU A 53 -13.82 -2.61 19.49
N PHE A 54 -14.60 -2.24 18.47
CA PHE A 54 -14.37 -2.65 17.10
C PHE A 54 -12.98 -2.22 16.57
N VAL A 55 -12.55 -0.99 16.86
CA VAL A 55 -11.20 -0.52 16.49
C VAL A 55 -10.12 -1.36 17.18
N ARG A 56 -10.32 -1.76 18.45
CA ARG A 56 -9.38 -2.65 19.16
C ARG A 56 -9.35 -4.06 18.56
N GLU A 57 -10.50 -4.63 18.23
CA GLU A 57 -10.58 -5.93 17.56
C GLU A 57 -9.84 -5.89 16.21
N LEU A 58 -10.01 -4.81 15.45
CA LEU A 58 -9.33 -4.62 14.17
C LEU A 58 -7.82 -4.41 14.35
N SER A 59 -7.40 -3.64 15.35
CA SER A 59 -5.98 -3.50 15.72
C SER A 59 -5.37 -4.86 16.10
N ALA A 60 -6.07 -5.66 16.91
CA ALA A 60 -5.63 -7.00 17.30
C ALA A 60 -5.49 -7.93 16.08
N LEU A 61 -6.44 -7.90 15.14
CA LEU A 61 -6.34 -8.64 13.88
C LEU A 61 -5.07 -8.27 13.13
N PHE A 62 -4.78 -6.98 12.96
CA PHE A 62 -3.61 -6.53 12.21
C PHE A 62 -2.29 -6.77 12.93
N GLN A 63 -2.28 -6.76 14.27
CA GLN A 63 -1.13 -7.19 15.06
C GLN A 63 -0.81 -8.67 14.85
N GLU A 64 -1.83 -9.55 14.84
CA GLU A 64 -1.66 -10.97 14.52
C GLU A 64 -1.24 -11.16 13.06
N TYR A 65 -1.79 -10.37 12.13
CA TYR A 65 -1.41 -10.37 10.71
C TYR A 65 0.08 -10.06 10.57
N ASN A 66 0.54 -9.02 11.26
CA ASN A 66 1.95 -8.65 11.28
C ASN A 66 2.78 -9.72 11.97
N HIS A 67 2.29 -10.38 13.01
CA HIS A 67 2.99 -11.49 13.67
C HIS A 67 3.24 -12.67 12.72
N VAL A 68 2.26 -13.05 11.90
CA VAL A 68 2.40 -14.09 10.86
C VAL A 68 3.52 -13.73 9.89
N LEU A 69 3.52 -12.49 9.36
CA LEU A 69 4.62 -12.00 8.55
C LEU A 69 5.95 -12.08 9.31
N TRP A 70 5.97 -11.58 10.55
CA TRP A 70 7.17 -11.36 11.36
C TRP A 70 7.92 -12.63 11.75
N ASN A 71 7.16 -13.67 12.05
CA ASN A 71 7.68 -14.93 12.58
C ASN A 71 7.60 -16.08 11.59
N GLY A 72 6.66 -16.03 10.64
CA GLY A 72 6.46 -17.06 9.62
C GLY A 72 7.37 -16.89 8.40
N PHE A 73 7.78 -15.66 8.08
CA PHE A 73 8.44 -15.36 6.80
C PHE A 73 9.68 -14.49 6.93
N ASN A 74 10.59 -14.61 5.95
CA ASN A 74 11.81 -13.78 5.85
C ASN A 74 11.53 -12.46 5.09
N TYR A 75 10.45 -11.76 5.43
CA TYR A 75 10.16 -10.43 4.88
C TYR A 75 11.10 -9.36 5.49
N CYS A 76 11.19 -8.21 4.82
CA CYS A 76 12.06 -7.10 5.23
C CYS A 76 11.71 -6.58 6.64
N ARG A 77 12.61 -6.84 7.60
CA ARG A 77 12.50 -6.32 8.97
C ARG A 77 13.00 -4.89 9.12
N GLN A 78 13.61 -4.30 8.09
CA GLN A 78 14.19 -2.96 8.18
C GLN A 78 13.12 -1.88 8.37
N CYS A 79 11.92 -2.13 7.84
CA CYS A 79 10.76 -1.27 8.09
C CYS A 79 9.94 -1.74 9.29
N GLY A 80 10.12 -2.95 9.81
CA GLY A 80 9.27 -3.49 10.88
C GLY A 80 7.78 -3.51 10.52
N GLY A 81 7.46 -3.92 9.27
CA GLY A 81 6.09 -3.88 8.73
C GLY A 81 5.60 -2.44 8.54
N GLN A 82 6.44 -1.55 8.01
CA GLN A 82 6.09 -0.16 7.75
C GLN A 82 6.27 0.17 6.27
N CYS A 83 5.42 1.08 5.82
CA CYS A 83 5.48 1.67 4.50
C CYS A 83 6.72 2.58 4.37
N CYS A 84 7.83 2.04 3.85
CA CYS A 84 9.07 2.80 3.56
C CYS A 84 9.04 3.51 2.20
N VAL A 85 7.86 3.62 1.60
CA VAL A 85 7.63 4.09 0.24
C VAL A 85 6.79 5.36 0.31
N ALA A 86 7.08 6.33 -0.55
CA ALA A 86 6.20 7.48 -0.72
C ALA A 86 4.78 7.01 -1.08
N ASP A 87 3.74 7.66 -0.55
CA ASP A 87 2.32 7.34 -0.66
C ASP A 87 1.85 6.03 -0.06
N ALA A 88 2.74 5.29 0.57
CA ALA A 88 2.37 4.04 1.18
C ALA A 88 1.66 4.20 2.54
N SER A 89 1.61 5.41 3.14
CA SER A 89 0.79 5.63 4.34
C SER A 89 -0.71 5.58 4.07
N ASN A 90 -1.18 6.13 2.93
CA ASN A 90 -2.60 6.25 2.55
C ASN A 90 -3.54 6.48 3.74
N VAL A 91 -3.37 7.61 4.43
CA VAL A 91 -4.19 7.93 5.61
C VAL A 91 -5.62 8.22 5.14
N GLN A 92 -6.56 7.38 5.54
CA GLN A 92 -7.98 7.52 5.21
C GLN A 92 -8.79 8.03 6.42
N PRO A 93 -10.01 8.56 6.24
CA PRO A 93 -10.83 9.08 7.33
C PRO A 93 -11.00 8.09 8.50
N PHE A 94 -11.16 6.80 8.20
CA PHE A 94 -11.26 5.78 9.24
C PHE A 94 -10.01 5.70 10.13
N ASP A 95 -8.80 5.87 9.57
CA ASP A 95 -7.56 5.82 10.36
C ASP A 95 -7.51 6.96 11.40
N LEU A 96 -7.98 8.15 11.01
CA LEU A 96 -8.06 9.31 11.89
C LEU A 96 -9.11 9.11 12.99
N LEU A 97 -10.28 8.56 12.63
CA LEU A 97 -11.31 8.21 13.60
C LEU A 97 -10.84 7.13 14.58
N ALA A 98 -10.13 6.12 14.08
CA ALA A 98 -9.61 5.02 14.88
C ALA A 98 -8.61 5.50 15.94
N ILE A 99 -7.63 6.34 15.58
CA ILE A 99 -6.69 6.89 16.57
C ILE A 99 -7.41 7.73 17.62
N THR A 100 -8.41 8.52 17.23
CA THR A 100 -9.19 9.33 18.19
C THR A 100 -10.01 8.45 19.12
N LEU A 101 -10.66 7.39 18.62
CA LEU A 101 -11.42 6.43 19.44
C LEU A 101 -10.52 5.69 20.45
N LEU A 102 -9.23 5.54 20.13
CA LEU A 102 -8.22 4.97 21.02
C LEU A 102 -7.62 5.99 22.00
N ASP A 103 -8.15 7.22 22.05
CA ASP A 103 -7.59 8.34 22.83
C ASP A 103 -6.12 8.64 22.45
N GLN A 104 -5.75 8.43 21.18
CA GLN A 104 -4.43 8.72 20.59
C GLN A 104 -4.48 9.99 19.71
N SER A 105 -3.32 10.48 19.29
CA SER A 105 -3.21 11.67 18.40
C SER A 105 -2.46 11.36 17.12
N ALA A 106 -2.77 12.11 16.06
CA ALA A 106 -2.00 12.07 14.82
C ALA A 106 -0.54 12.51 15.09
N PRO A 107 0.46 11.95 14.37
CA PRO A 107 1.86 12.27 14.63
C PRO A 107 2.21 13.73 14.33
N VAL A 108 2.93 14.38 15.24
CA VAL A 108 3.56 15.69 14.99
C VAL A 108 5.00 15.47 14.57
N LEU A 109 5.35 15.88 13.34
CA LEU A 109 6.67 15.66 12.76
C LEU A 109 7.62 16.83 13.08
N PRO A 110 8.92 16.56 13.31
CA PRO A 110 9.91 17.61 13.53
C PRO A 110 10.18 18.43 12.26
N GLU A 111 10.71 19.65 12.40
CA GLU A 111 11.08 20.52 11.27
C GLU A 111 12.04 19.83 10.29
N ASN A 112 12.91 18.95 10.81
CA ASN A 112 13.84 18.16 10.01
C ASN A 112 13.53 16.67 10.18
N ILE A 113 13.25 15.99 9.07
CA ILE A 113 12.95 14.56 9.03
C ILE A 113 14.09 13.77 8.39
N SER A 114 14.18 12.48 8.74
CA SER A 114 15.13 11.53 8.18
C SER A 114 14.68 10.92 6.85
N ALA A 115 13.38 10.97 6.55
CA ALA A 115 12.83 10.45 5.30
C ALA A 115 13.42 11.20 4.10
N SER A 116 13.81 10.43 3.08
CA SER A 116 14.11 10.93 1.74
C SER A 116 12.83 11.10 0.92
N GLU A 117 12.92 11.73 -0.26
CA GLU A 117 11.76 12.02 -1.14
C GLU A 117 11.03 10.76 -1.61
N ARG A 118 11.68 9.59 -1.53
CA ARG A 118 11.12 8.29 -1.92
C ARG A 118 10.51 7.52 -0.75
N GLN A 119 10.58 8.05 0.46
CA GLN A 119 10.13 7.39 1.68
C GLN A 119 8.86 8.06 2.20
N CYS A 120 8.04 7.30 2.92
CA CYS A 120 6.87 7.84 3.61
C CYS A 120 7.30 8.97 4.57
N ILE A 121 6.54 10.08 4.56
CA ILE A 121 6.84 11.25 5.40
C ILE A 121 6.84 10.94 6.90
N TYR A 122 6.08 9.92 7.32
CA TYR A 122 5.98 9.47 8.71
C TYR A 122 7.12 8.54 9.14
N LEU A 123 8.12 8.28 8.27
CA LEU A 123 9.31 7.50 8.61
C LEU A 123 10.35 8.39 9.33
N VAL A 124 10.35 8.33 10.66
CA VAL A 124 11.25 9.10 11.52
C VAL A 124 12.21 8.17 12.24
N ASN A 125 13.53 8.38 12.08
CA ASN A 125 14.56 7.56 12.72
C ASN A 125 14.41 6.04 12.46
N ARG A 126 14.01 5.68 11.23
CA ARG A 126 13.72 4.30 10.80
C ARG A 126 12.54 3.64 11.54
N GLN A 127 11.64 4.44 12.09
CA GLN A 127 10.42 3.97 12.72
C GLN A 127 9.22 4.82 12.26
N CYS A 128 8.06 4.20 12.15
CA CYS A 128 6.82 4.89 11.83
C CYS A 128 6.41 5.73 13.04
N SER A 129 6.11 7.00 12.80
CA SER A 129 5.69 7.92 13.84
C SER A 129 4.24 7.71 14.31
N TRP A 130 3.46 6.86 13.62
CA TRP A 130 2.11 6.50 14.05
C TRP A 130 2.13 5.69 15.36
N PRO A 131 1.10 5.85 16.22
CA PRO A 131 1.00 5.10 17.47
C PRO A 131 1.08 3.58 17.24
N ALA A 132 1.72 2.86 18.17
CA ALA A 132 1.82 1.40 18.05
C ALA A 132 0.46 0.70 18.12
N GLU A 133 -0.50 1.27 18.83
CA GLU A 133 -1.86 0.76 18.96
C GLU A 133 -2.66 0.90 17.65
N TRP A 134 -2.28 1.85 16.79
CA TRP A 134 -2.89 2.02 15.48
C TRP A 134 -1.94 2.66 14.47
N ARG A 135 -1.59 1.87 13.46
CA ARG A 135 -1.04 2.34 12.19
C ARG A 135 -2.17 2.40 11.17
N THR A 136 -1.98 3.12 10.07
CA THR A 136 -3.00 3.12 9.00
C THR A 136 -3.22 1.70 8.48
N ILE A 137 -4.42 1.40 8.01
CA ILE A 137 -4.74 0.06 7.49
C ILE A 137 -3.78 -0.35 6.39
N LYS A 138 -3.44 0.56 5.46
CA LYS A 138 -2.42 0.28 4.44
C LYS A 138 -1.08 -0.07 5.06
N CYS A 139 -0.64 0.64 6.10
CA CYS A 139 0.61 0.31 6.80
C CYS A 139 0.55 -1.06 7.48
N TRP A 140 -0.61 -1.49 7.97
CA TRP A 140 -0.78 -2.81 8.58
C TRP A 140 -0.84 -3.93 7.55
N SER A 141 -1.55 -3.73 6.45
CA SER A 141 -1.81 -4.77 5.44
C SER A 141 -0.66 -4.94 4.47
N PHE A 142 0.11 -3.89 4.24
CA PHE A 142 1.19 -3.91 3.26
C PHE A 142 2.38 -4.74 3.75
N TYR A 143 2.87 -5.62 2.88
CA TYR A 143 4.12 -6.33 3.08
C TYR A 143 4.96 -6.26 1.81
N CYS A 144 6.23 -5.86 1.96
CA CYS A 144 7.23 -5.96 0.92
C CYS A 144 8.12 -7.16 1.21
N LEU A 145 8.44 -7.90 0.16
CA LEU A 145 9.35 -9.03 0.26
C LEU A 145 10.81 -8.57 0.51
N GLY A 146 11.15 -7.38 0.01
CA GLY A 146 12.39 -6.64 0.25
C GLY A 146 13.67 -7.32 -0.23
N THR A 147 14.79 -6.64 0.00
CA THR A 147 16.14 -7.01 -0.47
C THR A 147 16.84 -8.07 0.41
N GLY A 148 16.10 -9.08 0.87
CA GLY A 148 16.67 -10.24 1.55
C GLY A 148 17.44 -11.15 0.58
N PRO A 149 18.31 -12.05 1.07
CA PRO A 149 18.99 -13.02 0.21
C PRO A 149 17.96 -14.04 -0.28
N TRP A 150 17.28 -13.70 -1.37
CA TRP A 150 16.48 -14.62 -2.16
C TRP A 150 17.33 -15.84 -2.44
N ARG A 151 16.80 -17.02 -2.10
CA ARG A 151 17.46 -18.26 -2.50
C ARG A 151 17.44 -18.28 -4.03
N PRO A 152 18.59 -18.35 -4.70
CA PRO A 152 18.62 -18.49 -6.15
C PRO A 152 17.74 -19.69 -6.55
N GLY A 153 16.68 -19.44 -7.34
CA GLY A 153 15.74 -20.47 -7.82
C GLY A 153 14.40 -20.60 -7.09
N ALA A 154 14.10 -19.79 -6.06
CA ALA A 154 12.74 -19.69 -5.52
C ALA A 154 11.90 -18.69 -6.35
N LEU A 155 10.68 -19.07 -6.74
CA LEU A 155 9.76 -18.17 -7.44
C LEU A 155 9.09 -17.21 -6.45
N ILE A 156 8.96 -15.93 -6.82
CA ILE A 156 8.29 -14.91 -6.00
C ILE A 156 6.82 -15.31 -5.81
N SER A 157 6.22 -15.88 -6.84
CA SER A 157 4.85 -16.40 -6.84
C SER A 157 4.60 -17.49 -5.80
N GLU A 158 5.54 -18.43 -5.60
CA GLU A 158 5.42 -19.50 -4.60
C GLU A 158 5.43 -18.92 -3.18
N LEU A 159 6.37 -18.02 -2.88
CA LEU A 159 6.47 -17.41 -1.56
C LEU A 159 5.25 -16.51 -1.26
N ARG A 160 4.81 -15.70 -2.24
CA ARG A 160 3.58 -14.92 -2.08
C ARG A 160 2.37 -15.81 -1.87
N GLY A 161 2.27 -16.92 -2.59
CA GLY A 161 1.20 -17.90 -2.42
C GLY A 161 1.11 -18.47 -1.01
N GLU A 162 2.25 -18.84 -0.40
CA GLU A 162 2.31 -19.33 0.98
C GLU A 162 1.89 -18.24 1.98
N ILE A 163 2.43 -17.03 1.85
CA ILE A 163 2.09 -15.88 2.71
C ILE A 163 0.61 -15.56 2.61
N THR A 164 0.09 -15.38 1.39
CA THR A 164 -1.31 -15.06 1.14
C THR A 164 -2.24 -16.13 1.71
N CYS A 165 -1.91 -17.42 1.57
CA CYS A 165 -2.73 -18.50 2.14
C CYS A 165 -2.84 -18.43 3.67
N GLU A 166 -1.71 -18.26 4.36
CA GLU A 166 -1.66 -18.11 5.83
C GLU A 166 -2.46 -16.87 6.29
N LEU A 167 -2.24 -15.73 5.65
CA LEU A 167 -2.93 -14.49 5.97
C LEU A 167 -4.44 -14.55 5.67
N GLN A 168 -4.84 -15.21 4.59
CA GLN A 168 -6.24 -15.44 4.27
C GLN A 168 -6.95 -16.24 5.36
N GLN A 169 -6.32 -17.31 5.84
CA GLN A 169 -6.87 -18.10 6.93
C GLN A 169 -7.00 -17.27 8.21
N LEU A 170 -5.98 -16.47 8.55
CA LEU A 170 -6.01 -15.60 9.71
C LEU A 170 -7.15 -14.57 9.61
N VAL A 171 -7.22 -13.83 8.50
CA VAL A 171 -8.24 -12.79 8.30
C VAL A 171 -9.62 -13.39 8.38
N ARG A 172 -9.90 -14.50 7.67
CA ARG A 172 -11.21 -15.19 7.75
C ARG A 172 -11.58 -15.62 9.16
N THR A 173 -10.60 -16.01 9.98
CA THR A 173 -10.83 -16.51 11.34
C THR A 173 -11.02 -15.37 12.37
N ARG A 174 -10.34 -14.24 12.16
CA ARG A 174 -10.26 -13.15 13.14
C ARG A 174 -11.04 -11.91 12.73
N LEU A 175 -11.66 -11.89 11.55
CA LEU A 175 -12.40 -10.73 11.05
C LEU A 175 -13.45 -10.30 12.08
N PRO A 176 -13.48 -9.03 12.52
CA PRO A 176 -14.50 -8.56 13.45
C PRO A 176 -15.92 -8.70 12.90
N LEU A 177 -16.89 -8.92 13.78
CA LEU A 177 -18.28 -9.17 13.41
C LEU A 177 -18.89 -8.11 12.46
N PRO A 178 -18.63 -6.80 12.61
CA PRO A 178 -19.14 -5.79 11.67
C PRO A 178 -18.68 -6.01 10.22
N LEU A 179 -17.42 -6.41 10.03
CA LEU A 179 -16.87 -6.73 8.70
C LEU A 179 -17.36 -8.08 8.18
N GLN A 180 -17.59 -9.08 9.04
CA GLN A 180 -18.23 -10.34 8.63
C GLN A 180 -19.67 -10.11 8.09
N ARG A 181 -20.40 -9.17 8.70
CA ARG A 181 -21.74 -8.80 8.21
C ARG A 181 -21.66 -8.09 6.87
N TYR A 182 -20.68 -7.20 6.71
CA TYR A 182 -20.38 -6.58 5.42
C TYR A 182 -20.15 -7.63 4.33
N GLU A 183 -19.25 -8.59 4.57
CA GLU A 183 -18.97 -9.72 3.65
C GLU A 183 -20.25 -10.48 3.28
N THR A 184 -21.08 -10.80 4.28
CA THR A 184 -22.33 -11.56 4.08
C THR A 184 -23.32 -10.81 3.18
N ILE A 185 -23.46 -9.49 3.37
CA ILE A 185 -24.43 -8.68 2.64
C ILE A 185 -23.95 -8.37 1.23
N GLN A 186 -22.65 -8.06 1.07
CA GLN A 186 -22.06 -7.78 -0.23
C GLN A 186 -21.75 -9.06 -1.04
N GLY A 187 -21.84 -10.24 -0.42
CA GLY A 187 -21.58 -11.51 -1.08
C GLY A 187 -20.12 -11.68 -1.52
N LEU A 188 -19.18 -11.15 -0.73
CA LEU A 188 -17.74 -11.18 -0.99
C LEU A 188 -16.97 -11.66 0.25
N ALA A 189 -15.72 -12.06 0.07
CA ALA A 189 -14.79 -12.26 1.17
C ALA A 189 -13.61 -11.27 1.03
N LEU A 190 -13.41 -10.41 2.02
CA LEU A 190 -12.34 -9.41 2.05
C LEU A 190 -10.97 -10.08 1.98
N ALA A 191 -10.82 -11.24 2.62
CA ALA A 191 -9.60 -12.05 2.57
C ALA A 191 -9.22 -12.45 1.13
N ASP A 192 -10.18 -12.57 0.21
CA ASP A 192 -9.84 -12.93 -1.16
C ASP A 192 -8.97 -11.86 -1.82
N ALA A 193 -9.08 -10.59 -1.39
CA ALA A 193 -8.27 -9.48 -1.88
C ALA A 193 -6.78 -9.52 -1.46
N LEU A 194 -6.37 -10.42 -0.56
CA LEU A 194 -5.00 -10.48 -0.01
C LEU A 194 -3.89 -10.89 -0.98
N ASP A 195 -4.26 -11.34 -2.17
CA ASP A 195 -3.33 -11.58 -3.26
C ASP A 195 -2.70 -10.28 -3.81
N ASP A 196 -3.38 -9.15 -3.61
CA ASP A 196 -2.86 -7.80 -3.84
C ASP A 196 -3.03 -6.97 -2.55
N PRO A 197 -1.94 -6.65 -1.83
CA PRO A 197 -2.00 -5.88 -0.59
C PRO A 197 -2.65 -4.49 -0.72
N VAL A 198 -2.58 -3.87 -1.91
CA VAL A 198 -3.23 -2.59 -2.19
C VAL A 198 -4.73 -2.82 -2.33
N ALA A 199 -5.14 -3.77 -3.17
CA ALA A 199 -6.55 -4.13 -3.33
C ALA A 199 -7.20 -4.57 -2.01
N PHE A 200 -6.48 -5.31 -1.17
CA PHE A 200 -6.95 -5.68 0.17
C PHE A 200 -7.14 -4.45 1.07
N SER A 201 -6.16 -3.53 1.09
CA SER A 201 -6.28 -2.29 1.86
C SER A 201 -7.49 -1.47 1.40
N GLU A 202 -7.70 -1.35 0.09
CA GLU A 202 -8.84 -0.64 -0.48
C GLU A 202 -10.17 -1.32 -0.16
N ALA A 203 -10.25 -2.65 -0.26
CA ALA A 203 -11.45 -3.41 0.08
C ALA A 203 -11.84 -3.21 1.56
N ILE A 204 -10.85 -3.23 2.47
CA ILE A 204 -11.07 -2.94 3.89
C ILE A 204 -11.52 -1.50 4.08
N HIS A 205 -10.87 -0.52 3.45
CA HIS A 205 -11.28 0.88 3.56
C HIS A 205 -12.69 1.13 3.05
N ASN A 206 -13.08 0.54 1.91
CA ASN A 206 -14.42 0.64 1.37
C ASN A 206 -15.46 0.04 2.33
N ALA A 207 -15.18 -1.13 2.90
CA ALA A 207 -16.04 -1.75 3.90
C ALA A 207 -16.22 -0.86 5.12
N LEU A 208 -15.13 -0.32 5.66
CA LEU A 208 -15.15 0.57 6.83
C LEU A 208 -15.83 1.90 6.54
N PHE A 209 -15.68 2.40 5.32
CA PHE A 209 -16.36 3.60 4.87
C PHE A 209 -17.87 3.41 4.94
N GLU A 210 -18.37 2.36 4.29
CA GLU A 210 -19.80 2.07 4.18
C GLU A 210 -20.44 1.70 5.53
N ILE A 211 -19.76 0.91 6.37
CA ILE A 211 -20.35 0.46 7.64
C ILE A 211 -20.11 1.43 8.81
N PHE A 212 -19.18 2.36 8.71
CA PHE A 212 -18.78 3.21 9.84
C PHE A 212 -18.62 4.69 9.49
N VAL A 213 -17.75 5.04 8.54
CA VAL A 213 -17.41 6.44 8.25
C VAL A 213 -18.63 7.20 7.73
N ASP A 214 -19.32 6.67 6.72
CA ASP A 214 -20.50 7.31 6.14
C ASP A 214 -21.62 7.50 7.16
N PRO A 215 -22.06 6.46 7.91
CA PRO A 215 -23.07 6.63 8.95
C PRO A 215 -22.66 7.63 10.04
N LEU A 216 -21.38 7.66 10.41
CA LEU A 216 -20.88 8.65 11.37
C LEU A 216 -20.96 10.07 10.78
N ASN A 217 -20.54 10.23 9.53
CA ASN A 217 -20.52 11.51 8.83
C ASN A 217 -21.94 12.10 8.62
N GLU A 218 -22.95 11.27 8.43
CA GLU A 218 -24.35 11.71 8.36
C GLU A 218 -24.84 12.40 9.65
N VAL A 219 -24.33 11.97 10.82
CA VAL A 219 -24.73 12.49 12.13
C VAL A 219 -23.76 13.58 12.63
N TYR A 220 -22.47 13.39 12.35
CA TYR A 220 -21.37 14.26 12.75
C TYR A 220 -20.53 14.57 11.50
N PRO A 221 -20.87 15.62 10.75
CA PRO A 221 -20.15 15.96 9.52
C PRO A 221 -18.67 16.20 9.79
N ILE A 222 -17.85 15.32 9.22
CA ILE A 222 -16.38 15.32 9.24
C ILE A 222 -15.80 15.38 7.84
N ILE A 223 -16.59 14.98 6.84
CA ILE A 223 -16.28 15.05 5.42
C ILE A 223 -17.17 16.15 4.84
N ASP A 224 -16.71 17.39 5.01
CA ASP A 224 -16.98 18.46 4.05
C ASP A 224 -15.58 18.87 3.56
N LEU A 225 -15.35 18.84 2.23
CA LEU A 225 -14.20 19.46 1.51
C LEU A 225 -13.09 18.60 0.84
N GLN A 226 -13.07 17.25 0.82
CA GLN A 226 -11.95 16.54 0.11
C GLN A 226 -12.26 15.39 -0.88
N LEU A 227 -13.50 14.91 -1.02
CA LEU A 227 -13.81 13.85 -2.02
C LEU A 227 -14.06 14.36 -3.45
N GLY A 228 -13.80 15.64 -3.73
CA GLY A 228 -13.97 16.21 -5.07
C GLY A 228 -12.95 15.76 -6.13
N ASN A 229 -11.92 14.98 -5.78
CA ASN A 229 -10.81 14.68 -6.71
C ASN A 229 -10.37 13.21 -6.84
N ASN A 230 -10.96 12.25 -6.12
CA ASN A 230 -10.62 10.83 -6.29
C ASN A 230 -11.80 10.05 -6.91
N ASN A 231 -12.20 10.47 -8.11
CA ASN A 231 -13.04 9.65 -8.98
C ASN A 231 -12.16 8.60 -9.66
N SER A 232 -12.02 7.45 -9.01
CA SER A 232 -11.69 6.19 -9.66
C SER A 232 -12.65 5.09 -9.18
N ASN A 233 -13.95 5.40 -9.20
CA ASN A 233 -15.00 4.39 -9.19
C ASN A 233 -15.02 3.72 -10.57
N THR A 234 -14.08 2.82 -10.80
CA THR A 234 -14.21 1.79 -11.83
C THR A 234 -14.37 0.47 -11.09
N PRO A 235 -15.47 -0.26 -11.28
CA PRO A 235 -15.58 -1.61 -10.74
C PRO A 235 -14.47 -2.44 -11.37
N SER A 236 -13.53 -2.92 -10.56
CA SER A 236 -12.52 -3.88 -10.97
C SER A 236 -13.22 -5.17 -11.40
N GLU A 237 -13.09 -5.51 -12.69
CA GLU A 237 -13.66 -6.72 -13.29
C GLU A 237 -13.15 -8.00 -12.60
N PRO A 238 -13.91 -9.12 -12.70
CA PRO A 238 -13.56 -10.35 -12.01
C PRO A 238 -12.28 -11.01 -12.56
N ARG A 239 -11.26 -10.99 -11.70
CA ARG A 239 -10.13 -11.92 -11.53
C ARG A 239 -9.99 -13.07 -12.54
N GLY A 240 -9.20 -12.79 -13.58
CA GLY A 240 -8.34 -13.75 -14.29
C GLY A 240 -6.89 -13.27 -14.44
N ALA A 241 -6.52 -12.14 -13.80
CA ALA A 241 -5.30 -11.38 -14.09
C ALA A 241 -4.07 -11.75 -13.24
N LEU A 242 -4.24 -12.32 -12.04
CA LEU A 242 -3.13 -12.50 -11.08
C LEU A 242 -2.14 -13.61 -11.42
N THR A 243 -2.60 -14.70 -12.04
CA THR A 243 -1.67 -15.72 -12.57
C THR A 243 -0.79 -15.11 -13.66
N THR A 244 -1.33 -14.16 -14.44
CA THR A 244 -0.57 -13.44 -15.47
C THR A 244 0.36 -12.40 -14.85
N SER A 245 -0.09 -11.67 -13.81
CA SER A 245 0.70 -10.66 -13.10
C SER A 245 1.88 -11.28 -12.34
N LEU A 246 1.66 -12.35 -11.58
CA LEU A 246 2.73 -13.01 -10.82
C LEU A 246 3.74 -13.73 -11.74
N LEU A 247 3.29 -14.29 -12.85
CA LEU A 247 4.18 -14.83 -13.89
C LEU A 247 4.99 -13.72 -14.56
N LEU A 248 4.43 -12.53 -14.70
CA LEU A 248 5.14 -11.37 -15.22
C LEU A 248 6.17 -10.87 -14.21
N ASP A 249 5.83 -10.80 -12.92
CA ASP A 249 6.76 -10.43 -11.84
C ASP A 249 7.97 -11.38 -11.78
N ASP A 250 7.75 -12.69 -11.88
CA ASP A 250 8.83 -13.69 -11.91
C ASP A 250 9.74 -13.50 -13.15
N GLN A 251 9.16 -13.19 -14.31
CA GLN A 251 9.91 -12.90 -15.53
C GLN A 251 10.71 -11.60 -15.44
N VAL A 252 10.11 -10.56 -14.86
CA VAL A 252 10.73 -9.25 -14.67
C VAL A 252 11.87 -9.36 -13.64
N ALA A 253 11.67 -10.06 -12.53
CA ALA A 253 12.72 -10.30 -11.53
C ALA A 253 13.93 -11.07 -12.12
N THR A 254 13.65 -12.10 -12.93
CA THR A 254 14.70 -12.84 -13.67
C THR A 254 15.45 -11.91 -14.62
N PHE A 255 14.72 -11.10 -15.40
CA PHE A 255 15.31 -10.11 -16.28
C PHE A 255 16.17 -9.09 -15.52
N ILE A 256 15.71 -8.58 -14.38
CA ILE A 256 16.47 -7.62 -13.57
C ILE A 256 17.80 -8.24 -13.13
N ALA A 257 17.80 -9.48 -12.64
CA ALA A 257 19.02 -10.16 -12.22
C ALA A 257 20.02 -10.30 -13.38
N GLU A 258 19.56 -10.79 -14.54
CA GLU A 258 20.38 -10.92 -15.76
C GLU A 258 20.89 -9.55 -16.25
N ALA A 259 20.04 -8.52 -16.23
CA ALA A 259 20.34 -7.18 -16.69
C ALA A 259 21.39 -6.48 -15.82
N VAL A 260 21.31 -6.64 -14.51
CA VAL A 260 22.30 -6.11 -13.57
C VAL A 260 23.65 -6.80 -13.76
N GLU A 261 23.67 -8.13 -13.91
CA GLU A 261 24.89 -8.90 -14.17
C GLU A 261 25.54 -8.45 -15.48
N GLU A 262 24.78 -8.39 -16.58
CA GLU A 262 25.24 -7.92 -17.89
C GLU A 262 25.83 -6.51 -17.82
N ALA A 263 25.12 -5.57 -17.19
CA ALA A 263 25.56 -4.18 -17.07
C ALA A 263 26.82 -4.00 -16.20
N CYS A 264 27.00 -4.84 -15.17
CA CYS A 264 28.17 -4.79 -14.31
C CYS A 264 29.41 -5.43 -14.96
N GLU A 265 29.24 -6.58 -15.62
CA GLU A 265 30.36 -7.32 -16.22
C GLU A 265 30.82 -6.72 -17.55
N THR A 266 29.87 -6.37 -18.42
CA THR A 266 30.14 -5.83 -19.76
C THR A 266 29.16 -4.68 -20.04
N PRO A 267 29.50 -3.44 -19.65
CA PRO A 267 28.59 -2.30 -19.78
C PRO A 267 28.03 -2.18 -21.21
N PRO A 268 26.70 -2.21 -21.38
CA PRO A 268 26.08 -2.21 -22.69
C PRO A 268 26.33 -0.90 -23.42
N VAL A 269 26.56 -0.98 -24.73
CA VAL A 269 26.65 0.21 -25.56
C VAL A 269 25.27 0.87 -25.62
N VAL A 270 25.21 2.15 -25.28
CA VAL A 270 23.98 2.96 -25.35
C VAL A 270 23.65 3.26 -26.82
N PRO A 271 22.46 2.89 -27.32
CA PRO A 271 21.98 3.27 -28.64
C PRO A 271 21.94 4.80 -28.81
N ALA A 272 22.20 5.29 -30.02
CA ALA A 272 22.22 6.73 -30.30
C ALA A 272 20.85 7.40 -30.10
N GLU A 273 19.77 6.60 -30.15
CA GLU A 273 18.39 7.01 -29.96
C GLU A 273 18.01 7.23 -28.48
N LEU A 274 18.87 6.80 -27.54
CA LEU A 274 18.63 6.90 -26.11
C LEU A 274 19.50 8.00 -25.48
N THR A 275 18.91 8.73 -24.54
CA THR A 275 19.58 9.81 -23.77
C THR A 275 19.99 9.39 -22.37
N ILE A 276 19.79 8.12 -22.01
CA ILE A 276 20.07 7.56 -20.69
C ILE A 276 21.47 6.93 -20.63
N SER A 277 22.06 6.88 -19.43
CA SER A 277 23.36 6.23 -19.20
C SER A 277 23.17 4.81 -18.64
N VAL A 278 24.27 4.04 -18.57
CA VAL A 278 24.27 2.72 -17.92
C VAL A 278 24.03 2.86 -16.41
N GLU A 279 24.50 3.93 -15.79
CA GLU A 279 24.20 4.22 -14.39
C GLU A 279 22.72 4.50 -14.16
N GLN A 280 22.07 5.22 -15.08
CA GLN A 280 20.61 5.42 -15.02
C GLN A 280 19.86 4.10 -15.22
N LEU A 281 20.32 3.22 -16.11
CA LEU A 281 19.77 1.87 -16.26
C LEU A 281 19.81 1.08 -14.96
N LEU A 282 20.95 1.09 -14.25
CA LEU A 282 21.07 0.39 -12.97
C LEU A 282 20.12 0.97 -11.91
N GLN A 283 19.94 2.29 -11.86
CA GLN A 283 18.97 2.94 -10.98
C GLN A 283 17.53 2.59 -11.34
N ASP A 284 17.21 2.52 -12.62
CA ASP A 284 15.89 2.16 -13.10
C ASP A 284 15.59 0.67 -12.86
N LEU A 285 16.58 -0.23 -12.96
CA LEU A 285 16.45 -1.64 -12.60
C LEU A 285 16.23 -1.83 -11.10
N GLU A 286 16.94 -1.08 -10.26
CA GLU A 286 16.70 -1.04 -8.81
C GLU A 286 15.29 -0.51 -8.50
N ALA A 287 14.86 0.54 -9.20
CA ALA A 287 13.51 1.08 -9.06
C ALA A 287 12.44 0.09 -9.55
N LEU A 288 12.67 -0.64 -10.65
CA LEU A 288 11.74 -1.63 -11.17
C LEU A 288 11.61 -2.81 -10.20
N GLN A 289 12.73 -3.31 -9.65
CA GLN A 289 12.71 -4.31 -8.59
C GLN A 289 11.87 -3.82 -7.40
N TRP A 290 12.05 -2.56 -7.03
CA TRP A 290 11.29 -1.94 -5.94
C TRP A 290 9.80 -1.79 -6.26
N ILE A 291 9.42 -1.51 -7.50
CA ILE A 291 8.01 -1.44 -7.93
C ILE A 291 7.37 -2.83 -7.84
N ILE A 292 7.99 -3.87 -8.41
CA ILE A 292 7.41 -5.22 -8.42
C ILE A 292 7.38 -5.87 -7.04
N GLU A 293 8.38 -5.59 -6.19
CA GLU A 293 8.39 -6.08 -4.81
C GLU A 293 7.46 -5.28 -3.89
N GLY A 294 7.17 -4.03 -4.27
CA GLY A 294 6.61 -3.02 -3.38
C GLY A 294 5.24 -2.46 -3.78
N HIS A 295 4.68 -2.82 -4.93
CA HIS A 295 3.35 -2.39 -5.42
C HIS A 295 2.90 -1.01 -4.91
N PRO A 296 3.63 0.07 -5.24
CA PRO A 296 3.25 1.41 -4.83
C PRO A 296 1.87 1.77 -5.40
N SER A 297 1.09 2.59 -4.70
CA SER A 297 -0.28 2.94 -5.14
C SER A 297 -0.36 3.72 -6.45
N HIS A 298 0.76 4.26 -6.92
CA HIS A 298 0.90 4.90 -8.22
C HIS A 298 1.85 4.12 -9.13
N GLU A 299 1.84 2.78 -9.02
CA GLU A 299 2.64 1.85 -9.82
C GLU A 299 2.55 2.15 -11.32
N SER A 300 1.34 2.29 -11.88
CA SER A 300 1.17 2.58 -13.31
C SER A 300 1.82 3.90 -13.73
N GLN A 301 1.80 4.92 -12.87
CA GLN A 301 2.47 6.19 -13.14
C GLN A 301 3.99 6.02 -13.14
N LEU A 302 4.55 5.33 -12.14
CA LEU A 302 5.99 5.08 -12.04
C LEU A 302 6.51 4.24 -13.21
N LEU A 303 5.79 3.18 -13.58
CA LEU A 303 6.12 2.33 -14.72
C LEU A 303 6.05 3.13 -16.03
N HIS A 304 5.06 4.02 -16.18
CA HIS A 304 4.96 4.89 -17.34
C HIS A 304 6.12 5.89 -17.42
N GLU A 305 6.45 6.57 -16.31
CA GLU A 305 7.58 7.49 -16.25
C GLU A 305 8.89 6.78 -16.61
N MET A 306 9.10 5.57 -16.10
CA MET A 306 10.25 4.74 -16.45
C MET A 306 10.22 4.31 -17.93
N TYR A 307 9.06 3.91 -18.47
CA TYR A 307 8.90 3.54 -19.88
C TYR A 307 9.37 4.67 -20.82
N LEU A 308 9.08 5.93 -20.48
CA LEU A 308 9.48 7.07 -21.30
C LEU A 308 11.00 7.17 -21.49
N HIS A 309 11.80 6.68 -20.55
CA HIS A 309 13.26 6.61 -20.69
C HIS A 309 13.69 5.65 -21.81
N TYR A 310 12.94 4.56 -22.02
CA TYR A 310 13.28 3.47 -22.93
C TYR A 310 12.44 3.44 -24.20
N ALA A 311 11.44 4.33 -24.35
CA ALA A 311 10.48 4.31 -25.46
C ALA A 311 11.15 4.23 -26.86
N ASN A 312 12.28 4.92 -27.02
CA ASN A 312 13.05 4.98 -28.27
C ASN A 312 14.09 3.85 -28.44
N ALA A 313 14.16 2.88 -27.53
CA ALA A 313 15.12 1.77 -27.65
C ALA A 313 14.88 1.00 -28.97
N PRO A 314 15.91 0.77 -29.80
CA PRO A 314 15.71 0.18 -31.12
C PRO A 314 15.28 -1.29 -31.02
N ALA A 315 14.40 -1.71 -31.93
CA ALA A 315 14.02 -3.11 -32.07
C ALA A 315 15.23 -3.99 -32.48
N PRO A 316 15.29 -5.27 -32.04
CA PRO A 316 16.32 -6.18 -32.52
C PRO A 316 16.26 -6.30 -34.04
N ALA A 317 17.44 -6.29 -34.66
CA ALA A 317 17.55 -6.65 -36.06
C ALA A 317 17.14 -8.12 -36.27
N PRO A 318 16.58 -8.49 -37.43
CA PRO A 318 16.19 -9.88 -37.71
C PRO A 318 17.36 -10.85 -37.48
N GLY A 319 17.15 -11.86 -36.61
CA GLY A 319 18.15 -12.88 -36.29
C GLY A 319 19.16 -12.50 -35.20
N TYR A 320 19.06 -11.30 -34.63
CA TYR A 320 19.88 -10.87 -33.48
C TYR A 320 19.08 -10.90 -32.18
N PRO A 321 19.71 -11.21 -31.04
CA PRO A 321 19.04 -11.13 -29.75
C PRO A 321 18.66 -9.67 -29.42
N PRO A 322 17.58 -9.44 -28.66
CA PRO A 322 17.23 -8.11 -28.18
C PRO A 322 18.32 -7.57 -27.25
N SER A 323 18.62 -6.28 -27.40
CA SER A 323 19.48 -5.58 -26.45
C SER A 323 18.78 -5.43 -25.09
N ILE A 324 19.56 -5.26 -24.02
CA ILE A 324 19.04 -4.95 -22.68
C ILE A 324 18.07 -3.76 -22.69
N TRP A 325 18.35 -2.73 -23.49
CA TRP A 325 17.52 -1.54 -23.65
C TRP A 325 16.14 -1.86 -24.25
N TYR A 326 16.11 -2.71 -25.28
CA TYR A 326 14.87 -3.15 -25.89
C TYR A 326 14.08 -4.06 -24.94
N ARG A 327 14.75 -4.99 -24.25
CA ARG A 327 14.10 -5.86 -23.26
C ARG A 327 13.44 -5.02 -22.17
N MET A 328 14.13 -4.01 -21.64
CA MET A 328 13.56 -3.07 -20.66
C MET A 328 12.29 -2.41 -21.18
N ARG A 329 12.31 -1.87 -22.41
CA ARG A 329 11.12 -1.30 -23.05
C ARG A 329 9.98 -2.32 -23.18
N ASP A 330 10.30 -3.53 -23.62
CA ASP A 330 9.33 -4.59 -23.87
C ASP A 330 8.64 -5.04 -22.58
N TYR A 331 9.41 -5.22 -21.49
CA TYR A 331 8.84 -5.50 -20.16
C TYR A 331 7.95 -4.37 -19.66
N LEU A 332 8.45 -3.12 -19.66
CA LEU A 332 7.68 -1.96 -19.19
C LEU A 332 6.41 -1.70 -20.01
N SER A 333 6.35 -2.15 -21.26
CA SER A 333 5.15 -2.02 -22.10
C SER A 333 4.08 -3.08 -21.84
N LYS A 334 4.42 -4.16 -21.14
CA LYS A 334 3.53 -5.28 -20.82
C LYS A 334 2.98 -5.23 -19.39
N MET A 335 3.57 -4.40 -18.54
CA MET A 335 3.16 -4.13 -17.16
C MET A 335 2.18 -2.96 -17.14
#